data_AF-A0A931Z6Q1-F1
#
_entry.id   AF-A0A931Z6Q1-F1
#
_cell.length_a   1.000
_cell.length_b   1.000
_cell.length_c   1.000
_cell.angle_alpha   90.00
_cell.angle_beta   90.00
_cell.angle_gamma   90.00
#
_symmetry.space_group_name_H-M   'P 1'
#
loop_
_entity.id
_entity.type
_entity.pdbx_description
1 polymer ?
#
loop_
_entity_poly.entity_id
_entity_poly.type
_entity_poly.pdbx_seq_one_letter_code
_entity_poly.pdbx_strand_id
1 'polypeptide(L)'
;MNARSKERRGFALLLTLALLSFVLLLLLGLVAVVRLEAQAAVNAGELARARANARLALWIAIGQLQRYTGGDGIVTARADVAGAAVANPAWTGVWRANDSLGAVTWLVSGNENTPLALTPDTALSDAEAVWLLKRNLAASEQVRARRMAIDAVPTGESAARTIGRYAFWVGDESLKVSMNVRTDVAPPPGYTVYPVPRTQSVFSSIAANSTNDARAKLLVVDQLLLPPFNVNGNTLNALWPAVTAAAPRLHFPGVGAGQLIPGSFNANTRSQAAWNAYLDTLTLTVSRAAAYAAIRDAARPFRSTADFQAKLAANSTVGVTNAATIAARLAPVLCVRGDTFLVRAYGDAVNLARQPGDADYIAASAYCEALVQRTAAPAGAFGYRYVVVYFRWLAAEDI
;
A
#
# COMPACT_ATOMS: atom_id res chain seq x y z
N MET A 1 42.90 81.92 29.11
CA MET A 1 42.79 80.80 28.14
C MET A 1 42.78 79.48 28.89
N ASN A 2 41.88 78.58 28.48
CA ASN A 2 41.93 77.11 28.64
C ASN A 2 41.53 76.47 29.98
N ALA A 3 40.22 76.22 30.10
CA ALA A 3 39.68 75.11 30.90
C ALA A 3 38.75 74.26 30.01
N ARG A 4 39.31 73.36 29.19
CA ARG A 4 38.54 72.33 28.45
C ARG A 4 39.45 71.13 28.10
N SER A 5 39.56 70.16 29.01
CA SER A 5 40.09 68.83 28.62
C SER A 5 39.70 67.65 29.54
N LYS A 6 38.74 67.79 30.47
CA LYS A 6 38.39 66.72 31.41
C LYS A 6 37.23 65.79 31.01
N GLU A 7 36.56 66.03 29.87
CA GLU A 7 35.34 65.28 29.48
C GLU A 7 35.54 64.07 28.54
N ARG A 8 36.75 63.75 28.09
CA ARG A 8 36.97 62.70 27.07
C ARG A 8 37.31 61.30 27.58
N ARG A 9 37.36 61.06 28.89
CA ARG A 9 37.83 59.77 29.45
C ARG A 9 36.74 58.68 29.61
N GLY A 10 35.46 59.00 29.48
CA GLY A 10 34.35 58.00 29.54
C GLY A 10 33.92 57.41 28.19
N PHE A 11 34.16 58.14 27.09
CA PHE A 11 33.69 57.75 25.75
C PHE A 11 34.39 56.50 25.20
N ALA A 12 35.70 56.36 25.46
CA ALA A 12 36.46 55.19 25.03
C ALA A 12 35.94 53.89 25.68
N LEU A 13 35.58 53.95 26.97
CA LEU A 13 35.02 52.79 27.68
C LEU A 13 33.65 52.37 27.11
N LEU A 14 32.77 53.34 26.86
CA LEU A 14 31.47 53.09 26.23
C LEU A 14 31.62 52.49 24.82
N LEU A 15 32.57 53.01 24.03
CA LEU A 15 32.86 52.49 22.70
C LEU A 15 33.40 51.05 22.79
N THR A 16 34.31 50.75 23.71
CA THR A 16 34.82 49.38 23.90
C THR A 16 33.76 48.43 24.42
N LEU A 17 32.86 48.88 25.31
CA LEU A 17 31.75 48.07 25.80
C LEU A 17 30.76 47.79 24.66
N ALA A 18 30.39 48.81 23.88
CA ALA A 18 29.51 48.64 22.72
C ALA A 18 30.13 47.69 21.69
N LEU A 19 31.43 47.80 21.43
CA LEU A 19 32.14 46.95 20.48
C LEU A 19 32.29 45.51 21.00
N LEU A 20 32.62 45.32 22.27
CA LEU A 20 32.66 44.00 22.92
C LEU A 20 31.29 43.33 22.98
N SER A 21 30.23 44.09 23.34
CA SER A 21 28.86 43.59 23.34
C SER A 21 28.39 43.23 21.93
N PHE A 22 28.73 44.03 20.92
CA PHE A 22 28.43 43.73 19.52
C PHE A 22 29.14 42.45 19.05
N VAL A 23 30.43 42.31 19.36
CA VAL A 23 31.20 41.09 19.05
C VAL A 23 30.62 39.88 19.77
N LEU A 24 30.25 40.02 21.04
CA LEU A 24 29.62 38.93 21.81
C LEU A 24 28.29 38.49 21.17
N LEU A 25 27.43 39.43 20.79
CA LEU A 25 26.17 39.13 20.11
C LEU A 25 26.40 38.45 18.76
N LEU A 26 27.41 38.88 18.01
CA LEU A 26 27.79 38.26 16.74
C LEU A 26 28.27 36.82 16.94
N LEU A 27 29.11 36.58 17.95
CA LEU A 27 29.59 35.23 18.29
C LEU A 27 28.44 34.32 18.74
N LEU A 28 27.53 34.82 19.59
CA LEU A 28 26.36 34.07 20.02
C LEU A 28 25.43 33.72 18.85
N GLY A 29 25.23 34.67 17.93
CA GLY A 29 24.48 34.45 16.70
C GLY A 29 25.10 33.36 15.83
N LEU A 30 26.41 33.41 15.62
CA LEU A 30 27.14 32.40 14.83
C LEU A 30 27.06 31.01 15.49
N VAL A 31 27.27 30.92 16.80
CA VAL A 31 27.17 29.66 17.54
C VAL A 31 25.75 29.07 17.46
N ALA A 32 24.72 29.90 17.53
CA ALA A 32 23.34 29.45 17.40
C ALA A 32 23.06 28.85 16.00
N VAL A 33 23.50 29.52 14.94
CA VAL A 33 23.34 29.02 13.56
C VAL A 33 24.09 27.70 13.37
N VAL A 34 25.36 27.62 13.78
CA VAL A 34 26.15 26.38 13.67
C VAL A 34 25.49 25.21 14.41
N ARG A 35 24.92 25.45 15.60
CA ARG A 35 24.20 24.42 16.35
C ARG A 35 22.92 23.98 15.64
N LEU A 36 22.16 24.91 15.07
CA LEU A 36 20.95 24.61 14.30
C LEU A 36 21.28 23.78 13.06
N GLU A 37 22.32 24.15 12.32
CA GLU A 37 22.78 23.41 11.14
C GLU A 37 23.29 22.01 11.50
N ALA A 38 24.07 21.89 12.59
CA ALA A 38 24.54 20.60 13.09
C ALA A 38 23.37 19.67 13.47
N GLN A 39 22.35 20.20 14.16
CA GLN A 39 21.17 19.42 14.52
C GLN A 39 20.35 19.01 13.29
N ALA A 40 20.18 19.93 12.32
CA ALA A 40 19.49 19.64 11.07
C ALA A 40 20.22 18.53 10.28
N ALA A 41 21.55 18.56 10.23
CA ALA A 41 22.37 17.55 9.58
C ALA A 41 22.23 16.17 10.25
N VAL A 42 22.23 16.10 11.59
CA VAL A 42 21.99 14.86 12.34
C VAL A 42 20.61 14.30 12.02
N ASN A 43 19.56 15.13 12.11
CA ASN A 43 18.18 14.71 11.83
C ASN A 43 18.02 14.21 10.37
N ALA A 44 18.66 14.90 9.41
CA ALA A 44 18.67 14.47 8.01
C ALA A 44 19.37 13.12 7.82
N GLY A 45 20.47 12.89 8.55
CA GLY A 45 21.18 11.61 8.56
C GLY A 45 20.35 10.46 9.12
N GLU A 46 19.67 10.67 10.25
CA GLU A 46 18.80 9.64 10.85
C GLU A 46 17.59 9.35 9.97
N LEU A 47 16.98 10.36 9.36
CA LEU A 47 15.91 10.17 8.39
C LEU A 47 16.38 9.40 7.14
N ALA A 48 17.60 9.68 6.65
CA ALA A 48 18.17 8.95 5.53
C ALA A 48 18.38 7.45 5.86
N ARG A 49 18.81 7.14 7.08
CA ARG A 49 18.91 5.76 7.59
C ARG A 49 17.55 5.09 7.69
N ALA A 50 16.55 5.75 8.27
CA ALA A 50 15.19 5.22 8.35
C ALA A 50 14.62 4.94 6.94
N ARG A 51 14.84 5.84 5.98
CA ARG A 51 14.45 5.65 4.57
C ARG A 51 15.20 4.49 3.92
N ALA A 52 16.49 4.29 4.21
CA ALA A 52 17.24 3.15 3.73
C ALA A 52 16.67 1.83 4.26
N ASN A 53 16.32 1.77 5.55
CA ASN A 53 15.71 0.61 6.19
C ASN A 53 14.30 0.32 5.63
N ALA A 54 13.49 1.35 5.37
CA ALA A 54 12.19 1.19 4.73
C ALA A 54 12.31 0.65 3.30
N ARG A 55 13.30 1.14 2.55
CA ARG A 55 13.58 0.65 1.19
C ARG A 55 14.13 -0.78 1.20
N LEU A 56 14.91 -1.16 2.20
CA LEU A 56 15.31 -2.55 2.42
C LEU A 56 14.08 -3.45 2.63
N ALA A 57 13.15 -3.05 3.52
CA ALA A 57 11.88 -3.77 3.71
C ALA A 57 11.10 -3.94 2.40
N LEU A 58 11.01 -2.88 1.59
CA LEU A 58 10.37 -2.92 0.28
C LEU A 58 11.03 -3.96 -0.64
N TRP A 59 12.36 -3.97 -0.72
CA TRP A 59 13.08 -4.95 -1.56
C TRP A 59 12.93 -6.38 -1.06
N ILE A 60 12.94 -6.59 0.26
CA ILE A 60 12.65 -7.90 0.85
C ILE A 60 11.25 -8.36 0.46
N ALA A 61 10.25 -7.50 0.61
CA ALA A 61 8.86 -7.79 0.25
C ALA A 61 8.73 -8.18 -1.23
N ILE A 62 9.35 -7.41 -2.14
CA ILE A 62 9.37 -7.72 -3.58
C ILE A 62 10.06 -9.05 -3.85
N GLY A 63 11.15 -9.36 -3.13
CA GLY A 63 11.84 -10.65 -3.23
C GLY A 63 10.96 -11.81 -2.80
N GLN A 64 10.24 -11.68 -1.68
CA GLN A 64 9.29 -12.71 -1.21
C GLN A 64 8.15 -12.89 -2.21
N LEU A 65 7.64 -11.80 -2.75
CA LEU A 65 6.61 -11.78 -3.78
C LEU A 65 7.09 -12.49 -5.04
N GLN A 66 8.26 -12.13 -5.57
CA GLN A 66 8.88 -12.82 -6.71
C GLN A 66 9.07 -14.32 -6.46
N ARG A 67 9.51 -14.71 -5.27
CA ARG A 67 9.76 -16.10 -4.88
C ARG A 67 8.49 -16.95 -4.85
N TYR A 68 7.39 -16.41 -4.32
CA TYR A 68 6.18 -17.20 -4.06
C TYR A 68 5.06 -16.99 -5.07
N THR A 69 4.98 -15.83 -5.73
CA THR A 69 3.89 -15.51 -6.67
C THR A 69 4.34 -15.35 -8.11
N GLY A 70 5.65 -15.44 -8.38
CA GLY A 70 6.18 -15.33 -9.74
C GLY A 70 5.86 -16.52 -10.63
N GLY A 71 5.77 -17.73 -10.05
CA GLY A 71 5.43 -18.96 -10.78
C GLY A 71 3.95 -19.06 -11.17
N ASP A 72 3.66 -19.96 -12.11
CA ASP A 72 2.29 -20.32 -12.47
C ASP A 72 1.67 -21.35 -11.51
N GLY A 73 0.33 -21.41 -11.47
CA GLY A 73 -0.39 -22.28 -10.54
C GLY A 73 -0.42 -21.76 -9.09
N ILE A 74 -0.20 -20.47 -8.90
CA ILE A 74 -0.29 -19.79 -7.61
C ILE A 74 -1.67 -19.16 -7.45
N VAL A 75 -2.13 -19.09 -6.21
CA VAL A 75 -3.40 -18.51 -5.78
C VAL A 75 -3.09 -17.50 -4.68
N THR A 76 -3.72 -16.34 -4.72
CA THR A 76 -3.58 -15.32 -3.67
C THR A 76 -4.96 -14.98 -3.11
N ALA A 77 -5.00 -14.77 -1.80
CA ALA A 77 -6.21 -14.40 -1.09
C ALA A 77 -5.85 -13.71 0.23
N ARG A 78 -6.79 -12.94 0.77
CA ARG A 78 -6.68 -12.41 2.14
C ARG A 78 -6.93 -13.49 3.19
N ALA A 79 -6.48 -13.26 4.41
CA ALA A 79 -6.66 -14.20 5.51
C ALA A 79 -8.12 -14.45 5.90
N ASP A 80 -8.99 -13.45 5.71
CA ASP A 80 -10.44 -13.57 5.97
C ASP A 80 -11.21 -14.38 4.91
N VAL A 81 -10.53 -14.90 3.88
CA VAL A 81 -11.14 -15.69 2.80
C VAL A 81 -11.85 -16.96 3.29
N ALA A 82 -11.44 -17.55 4.42
CA ALA A 82 -12.09 -18.72 5.01
C ALA A 82 -13.19 -18.37 6.03
N GLY A 83 -13.46 -17.09 6.29
CA GLY A 83 -14.54 -16.63 7.16
C GLY A 83 -14.29 -16.76 8.67
N ALA A 84 -13.10 -17.20 9.09
CA ALA A 84 -12.72 -17.22 10.50
C ALA A 84 -12.36 -15.81 11.00
N ALA A 85 -12.72 -15.50 12.25
CA ALA A 85 -12.27 -14.28 12.94
C ALA A 85 -10.78 -14.42 13.28
N VAL A 86 -9.92 -13.98 12.35
CA VAL A 86 -8.46 -13.99 12.51
C VAL A 86 -7.97 -12.65 13.07
N ALA A 87 -6.83 -12.66 13.77
CA ALA A 87 -6.26 -11.45 14.35
C ALA A 87 -5.75 -10.44 13.31
N ASN A 88 -5.37 -10.90 12.12
CA ASN A 88 -4.83 -10.07 11.03
C ASN A 88 -5.52 -10.39 9.68
N PRO A 89 -6.76 -9.96 9.46
CA PRO A 89 -7.59 -10.35 8.30
C PRO A 89 -7.12 -9.79 6.95
N ALA A 90 -6.41 -8.66 6.96
CA ALA A 90 -5.91 -8.00 5.75
C ALA A 90 -4.59 -8.58 5.21
N TRP A 91 -4.00 -9.58 5.87
CA TRP A 91 -2.78 -10.22 5.38
C TRP A 91 -3.04 -11.05 4.11
N THR A 92 -2.15 -10.93 3.13
CA THR A 92 -2.22 -11.68 1.88
C THR A 92 -1.46 -12.99 2.01
N GLY A 93 -2.16 -14.09 1.79
CA GLY A 93 -1.59 -15.43 1.74
C GLY A 93 -1.32 -15.88 0.31
N VAL A 94 -0.44 -16.86 0.18
CA VAL A 94 -0.12 -17.53 -1.08
C VAL A 94 -0.41 -19.01 -0.94
N TRP A 95 -1.16 -19.57 -1.89
CA TRP A 95 -1.46 -21.00 -1.98
C TRP A 95 -0.96 -21.53 -3.33
N ARG A 96 -0.69 -22.84 -3.39
CA ARG A 96 -0.49 -23.55 -4.65
C ARG A 96 -1.78 -24.25 -5.04
N ALA A 97 -2.11 -24.23 -6.33
CA ALA A 97 -3.34 -24.84 -6.85
C ALA A 97 -3.46 -26.34 -6.53
N ASN A 98 -2.33 -27.05 -6.43
CA ASN A 98 -2.30 -28.51 -6.23
C ASN A 98 -1.99 -28.93 -4.78
N ASP A 99 -1.80 -28.00 -3.85
CA ASP A 99 -1.34 -28.29 -2.49
C ASP A 99 -2.50 -28.41 -1.49
N SER A 100 -2.30 -29.21 -0.45
CA SER A 100 -3.28 -29.53 0.58
C SER A 100 -3.58 -28.29 1.43
N LEU A 101 -4.85 -27.85 1.43
CA LEU A 101 -5.59 -26.82 2.20
C LEU A 101 -4.90 -25.59 2.86
N GLY A 102 -3.62 -25.62 3.21
CA GLY A 102 -2.89 -24.55 3.90
C GLY A 102 -2.23 -23.55 2.96
N ALA A 103 -2.02 -22.33 3.47
CA ALA A 103 -1.20 -21.34 2.81
C ALA A 103 0.27 -21.81 2.81
N VAL A 104 0.98 -21.56 1.71
CA VAL A 104 2.43 -21.74 1.62
C VAL A 104 3.16 -20.67 2.43
N THR A 105 2.66 -19.43 2.38
CA THR A 105 3.20 -18.31 3.15
C THR A 105 2.20 -17.17 3.29
N TRP A 106 2.48 -16.27 4.24
CA TRP A 106 1.85 -14.96 4.34
C TRP A 106 2.88 -13.88 4.05
N LEU A 107 2.54 -12.96 3.14
CA LEU A 107 3.45 -11.91 2.64
C LEU A 107 3.53 -10.73 3.62
N VAL A 108 4.17 -10.98 4.76
CA VAL A 108 4.36 -10.02 5.86
C VAL A 108 5.76 -10.20 6.47
N SER A 109 6.29 -9.15 7.08
CA SER A 109 7.55 -9.23 7.81
C SER A 109 7.47 -10.21 9.00
N GLY A 110 8.51 -11.01 9.17
CA GLY A 110 8.60 -12.13 10.12
C GLY A 110 8.50 -13.52 9.49
N ASN A 111 8.08 -13.62 8.22
CA ASN A 111 7.97 -14.89 7.48
C ASN A 111 9.07 -15.07 6.42
N GLU A 112 10.11 -14.24 6.42
CA GLU A 112 11.10 -14.16 5.33
C GLU A 112 11.90 -15.45 5.19
N ASN A 113 12.30 -16.02 6.33
CA ASN A 113 13.13 -17.22 6.43
C ASN A 113 12.30 -18.47 6.71
N THR A 114 11.19 -18.29 7.45
CA THR A 114 10.28 -19.37 7.86
C THR A 114 8.87 -18.99 7.42
N PRO A 115 8.37 -19.50 6.27
CA PRO A 115 7.21 -18.95 5.56
C PRO A 115 5.88 -18.89 6.33
N LEU A 116 5.76 -19.63 7.43
CA LEU A 116 4.57 -19.73 8.29
C LEU A 116 4.89 -19.51 9.78
N ALA A 117 6.00 -18.84 10.11
CA ALA A 117 6.33 -18.51 11.51
C ALA A 117 5.27 -17.61 12.17
N LEU A 118 4.70 -16.69 11.38
CA LEU A 118 3.54 -15.89 11.72
C LEU A 118 2.36 -16.32 10.85
N THR A 119 1.26 -16.63 11.52
CA THR A 119 -0.04 -16.89 10.88
C THR A 119 -1.00 -15.74 11.20
N PRO A 120 -2.11 -15.58 10.43
CA PRO A 120 -3.08 -14.52 10.67
C PRO A 120 -3.70 -14.53 12.06
N ASP A 121 -3.70 -15.67 12.75
CA ASP A 121 -4.18 -15.82 14.14
C ASP A 121 -3.19 -15.29 15.18
N THR A 122 -1.95 -15.02 14.78
CA THR A 122 -0.90 -14.53 15.69
C THR A 122 -1.23 -13.10 16.13
N ALA A 123 -1.52 -12.91 17.41
CA ALA A 123 -1.70 -11.59 17.99
C ALA A 123 -0.34 -10.89 18.13
N LEU A 124 -0.19 -9.74 17.47
CA LEU A 124 1.01 -8.92 17.58
C LEU A 124 0.82 -7.81 18.62
N SER A 125 1.78 -7.67 19.55
CA SER A 125 1.78 -6.59 20.53
C SER A 125 2.24 -5.27 19.91
N ASP A 126 1.87 -4.13 20.50
CA ASP A 126 2.35 -2.80 20.07
C ASP A 126 3.87 -2.64 20.25
N ALA A 127 4.49 -3.44 21.14
CA ALA A 127 5.92 -3.47 21.36
C ALA A 127 6.69 -4.18 20.23
N GLU A 128 6.04 -5.11 19.52
CA GLU A 128 6.69 -5.92 18.48
C GLU A 128 6.23 -5.55 17.07
N ALA A 129 5.12 -4.83 16.92
CA ALA A 129 4.55 -4.48 15.62
C ALA A 129 4.47 -2.98 15.38
N VAL A 130 4.28 -2.65 14.11
CA VAL A 130 4.02 -1.30 13.63
C VAL A 130 2.78 -1.31 12.75
N TRP A 131 1.99 -0.23 12.84
CA TRP A 131 0.85 0.00 11.96
C TRP A 131 1.35 0.47 10.59
N LEU A 132 0.97 -0.25 9.53
CA LEU A 132 1.24 0.14 8.15
C LEU A 132 -0.01 0.75 7.49
N LEU A 133 -1.19 0.44 8.02
CA LEU A 133 -2.48 0.97 7.59
C LEU A 133 -3.45 0.91 8.78
N LYS A 134 -3.96 2.04 9.28
CA LYS A 134 -4.85 2.06 10.46
C LYS A 134 -5.98 3.08 10.35
N ARG A 135 -5.65 4.30 9.95
CA ARG A 135 -6.53 5.46 10.10
C ARG A 135 -7.76 5.39 9.21
N ASN A 136 -8.92 5.76 9.76
CA ASN A 136 -10.21 5.82 9.07
C ASN A 136 -10.67 4.52 8.41
N LEU A 137 -10.19 3.37 8.91
CA LEU A 137 -10.50 2.05 8.35
C LEU A 137 -11.18 1.15 9.37
N ALA A 138 -12.03 0.27 8.86
CA ALA A 138 -12.61 -0.82 9.64
C ALA A 138 -11.51 -1.76 10.16
N ALA A 139 -11.72 -2.38 11.32
CA ALA A 139 -10.75 -3.28 11.94
C ALA A 139 -10.30 -4.43 11.00
N SER A 140 -11.17 -4.87 10.08
CA SER A 140 -10.85 -5.89 9.09
C SER A 140 -9.87 -5.45 7.99
N GLU A 141 -9.57 -4.16 7.89
CA GLU A 141 -8.70 -3.57 6.86
C GLU A 141 -7.44 -2.94 7.45
N GLN A 142 -7.38 -2.82 8.76
CA GLN A 142 -6.18 -2.36 9.44
C GLN A 142 -5.08 -3.41 9.28
N VAL A 143 -3.87 -2.93 8.98
CA VAL A 143 -2.69 -3.74 8.77
C VAL A 143 -1.63 -3.33 9.78
N ARG A 144 -1.23 -4.31 10.56
CA ARG A 144 0.00 -4.28 11.36
C ARG A 144 0.95 -5.36 10.87
N ALA A 145 2.24 -5.11 11.04
CA ALA A 145 3.30 -6.04 10.68
C ALA A 145 4.37 -6.06 11.77
N ARG A 146 5.02 -7.21 11.96
CA ARG A 146 6.08 -7.36 12.97
C ARG A 146 7.31 -6.55 12.57
N ARG A 147 7.91 -5.82 13.51
CA ARG A 147 9.20 -5.15 13.34
C ARG A 147 10.32 -6.19 13.43
N MET A 148 11.12 -6.24 12.37
CA MET A 148 12.32 -7.06 12.28
C MET A 148 13.54 -6.20 12.59
N ALA A 149 14.41 -6.68 13.48
CA ALA A 149 15.64 -5.98 13.84
C ALA A 149 16.65 -6.01 12.69
N ILE A 150 17.36 -4.91 12.53
CA ILE A 150 18.57 -4.80 11.72
C ILE A 150 19.71 -4.66 12.70
N ASP A 151 20.46 -5.74 12.87
CA ASP A 151 21.61 -5.77 13.75
C ASP A 151 22.89 -5.56 12.92
N ALA A 152 23.78 -4.72 13.42
CA ALA A 152 25.10 -4.52 12.86
C ALA A 152 26.12 -4.47 13.97
N VAL A 153 27.38 -4.76 13.66
CA VAL A 153 28.51 -4.58 14.59
C VAL A 153 29.13 -3.21 14.31
N PRO A 154 28.96 -2.21 15.20
CA PRO A 154 29.57 -0.91 15.01
C PRO A 154 31.09 -1.00 14.99
N THR A 155 31.74 -0.09 14.28
CA THR A 155 33.21 -0.04 14.22
C THR A 155 33.80 0.11 15.62
N GLY A 156 34.66 -0.83 16.02
CA GLY A 156 35.30 -0.83 17.34
C GLY A 156 34.52 -1.59 18.44
N GLU A 157 33.38 -2.20 18.10
CA GLU A 157 32.65 -3.09 18.99
C GLU A 157 32.77 -4.55 18.53
N SER A 158 32.68 -5.51 19.47
CA SER A 158 32.69 -6.95 19.16
C SER A 158 31.29 -7.57 19.13
N ALA A 159 30.27 -6.85 19.61
CA ALA A 159 28.90 -7.35 19.73
C ALA A 159 27.98 -6.63 18.73
N ALA A 160 27.05 -7.39 18.15
CA ALA A 160 26.02 -6.83 17.29
C ALA A 160 25.01 -6.03 18.13
N ARG A 161 24.59 -4.89 17.59
CA ARG A 161 23.55 -4.03 18.16
C ARG A 161 22.51 -3.68 17.12
N THR A 162 21.27 -3.52 17.55
CA THR A 162 20.18 -3.09 16.68
C THR A 162 20.38 -1.64 16.26
N ILE A 163 20.68 -1.42 14.99
CA ILE A 163 20.87 -0.10 14.38
C ILE A 163 19.57 0.48 13.79
N GLY A 164 18.55 -0.36 13.65
CA GLY A 164 17.25 0.01 13.10
C GLY A 164 16.35 -1.20 13.00
N ARG A 165 15.13 -0.98 12.54
CA ARG A 165 14.14 -2.02 12.31
C ARG A 165 13.45 -1.78 10.98
N TYR A 166 12.86 -2.83 10.44
CA TYR A 166 12.01 -2.74 9.27
C TYR A 166 10.74 -3.56 9.45
N ALA A 167 9.69 -3.22 8.71
CA ALA A 167 8.50 -4.06 8.60
C ALA A 167 7.89 -3.88 7.22
N PHE A 168 7.17 -4.87 6.72
CA PHE A 168 6.46 -4.77 5.46
C PHE A 168 5.20 -5.61 5.44
N TRP A 169 4.28 -5.23 4.56
CA TRP A 169 3.10 -5.99 4.21
C TRP A 169 2.84 -5.85 2.71
N VAL A 170 2.36 -6.93 2.12
CA VAL A 170 1.89 -6.96 0.74
C VAL A 170 0.37 -7.17 0.72
N GLY A 171 -0.35 -6.22 0.11
CA GLY A 171 -1.76 -6.32 -0.22
C GLY A 171 -1.95 -6.74 -1.68
N ASP A 172 -2.89 -7.65 -1.94
CA ASP A 172 -3.33 -7.98 -3.30
C ASP A 172 -4.35 -6.93 -3.79
N GLU A 173 -3.99 -6.17 -4.83
CA GLU A 173 -4.87 -5.14 -5.42
C GLU A 173 -5.92 -5.74 -6.36
N SER A 174 -5.76 -6.99 -6.76
CA SER A 174 -6.70 -7.70 -7.65
C SER A 174 -7.99 -8.10 -6.93
N LEU A 175 -8.07 -7.84 -5.62
CA LEU A 175 -9.30 -7.93 -4.82
C LEU A 175 -10.26 -6.75 -5.08
N LYS A 176 -9.75 -5.70 -5.71
CA LYS A 176 -10.49 -4.55 -6.23
C LYS A 176 -10.80 -4.81 -7.71
N VAL A 177 -11.79 -4.11 -8.24
CA VAL A 177 -12.07 -4.16 -9.68
C VAL A 177 -11.08 -3.28 -10.41
N SER A 178 -10.65 -3.72 -11.59
CA SER A 178 -9.66 -3.00 -12.39
C SER A 178 -10.11 -2.82 -13.84
N MET A 179 -9.58 -1.78 -14.48
CA MET A 179 -9.83 -1.33 -15.84
C MET A 179 -8.55 -0.70 -16.41
N ASN A 180 -8.22 -0.99 -17.66
CA ASN A 180 -7.04 -0.46 -18.34
C ASN A 180 -7.41 0.24 -19.65
N VAL A 181 -6.61 1.21 -20.05
CA VAL A 181 -6.66 1.81 -21.39
C VAL A 181 -5.65 1.09 -22.28
N ARG A 182 -6.04 0.79 -23.52
CA ARG A 182 -5.17 0.24 -24.56
C ARG A 182 -4.03 1.20 -24.86
N THR A 183 -2.81 0.69 -24.73
CA THR A 183 -1.58 1.44 -25.02
C THR A 183 -1.28 1.56 -26.51
N ASP A 184 -1.95 0.77 -27.36
CA ASP A 184 -1.78 0.75 -28.82
C ASP A 184 -2.70 1.74 -29.55
N VAL A 185 -3.53 2.50 -28.84
CA VAL A 185 -4.38 3.52 -29.43
C VAL A 185 -4.01 4.90 -28.89
N ALA A 186 -3.77 5.85 -29.80
CA ALA A 186 -3.47 7.23 -29.42
C ALA A 186 -4.61 7.80 -28.55
N PRO A 187 -4.29 8.51 -27.46
CA PRO A 187 -5.29 9.13 -26.62
C PRO A 187 -6.10 10.16 -27.44
N PRO A 188 -7.36 10.42 -27.09
CA PRO A 188 -8.19 11.36 -27.83
C PRO A 188 -7.60 12.78 -27.83
N PRO A 189 -7.91 13.63 -28.82
CA PRO A 189 -7.46 15.02 -28.84
C PRO A 189 -7.88 15.75 -27.55
N GLY A 190 -6.91 16.32 -26.82
CA GLY A 190 -7.13 16.96 -25.51
C GLY A 190 -6.71 16.12 -24.29
N TYR A 191 -6.24 14.88 -24.49
CA TYR A 191 -5.81 13.99 -23.42
C TYR A 191 -4.30 13.75 -23.47
N THR A 192 -3.57 14.22 -22.46
CA THR A 192 -2.14 13.94 -22.25
C THR A 192 -1.96 12.61 -21.51
N VAL A 193 -1.11 11.73 -22.03
CA VAL A 193 -0.61 10.58 -21.27
C VAL A 193 0.29 11.12 -20.17
N TYR A 194 -0.18 11.11 -18.92
CA TYR A 194 0.62 11.53 -17.79
C TYR A 194 1.57 10.40 -17.39
N PRO A 195 2.90 10.61 -17.41
CA PRO A 195 3.85 9.54 -17.06
C PRO A 195 3.86 9.17 -15.57
N VAL A 196 3.17 9.91 -14.69
CA VAL A 196 3.02 9.60 -13.26
C VAL A 196 1.77 10.32 -12.74
N PRO A 197 0.97 9.72 -11.84
CA PRO A 197 -0.21 10.41 -11.34
C PRO A 197 0.03 11.19 -10.04
N ARG A 198 -0.51 12.42 -9.98
CA ARG A 198 -0.48 13.32 -8.81
C ARG A 198 -1.59 12.95 -7.82
N THR A 199 -1.24 12.63 -6.57
CA THR A 199 -2.18 12.17 -5.54
C THR A 199 -2.95 13.27 -4.79
N GLN A 200 -2.61 14.56 -4.93
CA GLN A 200 -3.14 15.58 -4.01
C GLN A 200 -4.48 16.24 -4.42
N SER A 201 -4.83 16.30 -5.71
CA SER A 201 -5.98 17.10 -6.18
C SER A 201 -7.27 16.31 -6.43
N VAL A 202 -7.25 14.99 -6.29
CA VAL A 202 -8.42 14.13 -6.55
C VAL A 202 -9.21 13.82 -5.28
N PHE A 203 -8.57 13.87 -4.11
CA PHE A 203 -9.25 13.57 -2.84
C PHE A 203 -10.07 14.74 -2.25
N SER A 204 -9.94 15.96 -2.79
CA SER A 204 -10.72 17.11 -2.33
C SER A 204 -12.11 17.23 -2.96
N SER A 205 -12.38 16.58 -4.11
CA SER A 205 -13.69 16.64 -4.78
C SER A 205 -14.61 15.45 -4.49
N ILE A 206 -14.13 14.42 -3.78
CA ILE A 206 -14.91 13.24 -3.39
C ILE A 206 -15.50 13.47 -1.98
N ALA A 207 -16.33 14.49 -1.85
CA ALA A 207 -17.06 14.78 -0.62
C ALA A 207 -18.52 15.09 -0.96
N ALA A 208 -19.39 14.07 -0.88
CA ALA A 208 -20.78 14.15 -0.42
C ALA A 208 -21.50 12.81 -0.67
N ASN A 209 -21.98 12.17 0.40
CA ASN A 209 -23.04 11.15 0.40
C ASN A 209 -22.76 9.69 -0.03
N SER A 210 -21.53 9.20 0.09
CA SER A 210 -21.35 7.82 0.56
C SER A 210 -20.15 7.78 1.48
N THR A 211 -20.14 6.92 2.49
CA THR A 211 -18.95 6.65 3.28
C THR A 211 -17.76 6.42 2.34
N ASN A 212 -16.82 7.37 2.34
CA ASN A 212 -15.72 7.52 1.38
C ASN A 212 -14.83 6.28 1.27
N ASP A 213 -14.96 5.38 2.23
CA ASP A 213 -14.24 4.14 2.39
C ASP A 213 -14.63 3.10 1.31
N ALA A 214 -15.88 3.03 0.85
CA ALA A 214 -16.32 1.96 -0.06
C ALA A 214 -15.78 2.08 -1.51
N ARG A 215 -15.37 3.26 -1.96
CA ARG A 215 -15.09 3.56 -3.39
C ARG A 215 -13.62 3.43 -3.79
N ALA A 216 -12.68 3.80 -2.91
CA ALA A 216 -11.26 3.48 -3.09
C ALA A 216 -10.98 1.97 -2.96
N LYS A 217 -11.94 1.21 -2.39
CA LYS A 217 -11.95 -0.26 -2.31
C LYS A 217 -12.46 -0.94 -3.58
N LEU A 218 -12.97 -0.18 -4.55
CA LEU A 218 -13.56 -0.71 -5.78
C LEU A 218 -12.61 -0.60 -6.99
N LEU A 219 -11.71 0.38 -7.04
CA LEU A 219 -10.83 0.64 -8.19
C LEU A 219 -9.35 0.73 -7.78
N VAL A 220 -8.45 0.28 -8.66
CA VAL A 220 -6.99 0.43 -8.46
C VAL A 220 -6.62 1.91 -8.57
N VAL A 221 -5.72 2.39 -7.71
CA VAL A 221 -5.35 3.81 -7.57
C VAL A 221 -5.04 4.51 -8.90
N ASP A 222 -4.36 3.83 -9.84
CA ASP A 222 -4.06 4.38 -11.17
C ASP A 222 -5.29 4.68 -12.04
N GLN A 223 -6.44 4.05 -11.77
CA GLN A 223 -7.69 4.24 -12.53
C GLN A 223 -8.45 5.49 -12.10
N LEU A 224 -8.20 5.99 -10.89
CA LEU A 224 -8.78 7.25 -10.40
C LEU A 224 -7.99 8.47 -10.90
N LEU A 225 -6.84 8.25 -11.53
CA LEU A 225 -5.87 9.29 -11.89
C LEU A 225 -5.86 9.62 -13.39
N LEU A 226 -6.66 8.91 -14.19
CA LEU A 226 -6.88 9.20 -15.60
C LEU A 226 -8.00 10.25 -15.75
N PRO A 227 -7.78 11.38 -16.43
CA PRO A 227 -8.90 12.25 -16.82
C PRO A 227 -9.85 11.49 -17.76
N PRO A 228 -11.20 11.64 -17.65
CA PRO A 228 -11.92 12.70 -16.95
C PRO A 228 -12.68 12.19 -15.71
N PHE A 229 -12.06 11.39 -14.85
CA PHE A 229 -12.75 10.75 -13.71
C PHE A 229 -13.06 11.74 -12.55
N ASN A 230 -14.00 12.65 -12.77
CA ASN A 230 -14.75 13.31 -11.69
C ASN A 230 -16.00 12.49 -11.40
N VAL A 231 -15.79 11.33 -10.79
CA VAL A 231 -16.84 10.31 -10.62
C VAL A 231 -17.56 10.54 -9.30
N ASN A 232 -18.73 11.16 -9.36
CA ASN A 232 -19.65 11.14 -8.23
C ASN A 232 -20.24 9.72 -8.06
N GLY A 233 -20.83 9.44 -6.90
CA GLY A 233 -21.36 8.11 -6.59
C GLY A 233 -22.35 7.51 -7.56
N ASN A 234 -23.10 8.38 -8.23
CA ASN A 234 -24.16 8.00 -9.14
C ASN A 234 -23.62 7.65 -10.55
N THR A 235 -22.51 8.26 -10.96
CA THR A 235 -21.87 7.94 -12.25
C THR A 235 -21.14 6.61 -12.22
N LEU A 236 -20.53 6.21 -11.09
CA LEU A 236 -19.90 4.89 -10.95
C LEU A 236 -20.92 3.75 -11.07
N ASN A 237 -22.05 3.85 -10.37
CA ASN A 237 -23.11 2.84 -10.41
C ASN A 237 -23.75 2.71 -11.81
N ALA A 238 -23.83 3.82 -12.56
CA ALA A 238 -24.38 3.82 -13.92
C ALA A 238 -23.41 3.27 -14.97
N LEU A 239 -22.10 3.47 -14.80
CA LEU A 239 -21.06 2.99 -15.72
C LEU A 239 -20.74 1.50 -15.52
N TRP A 240 -21.03 0.97 -14.34
CA TRP A 240 -20.62 -0.37 -13.93
C TRP A 240 -21.21 -1.54 -14.75
N PRO A 241 -22.50 -1.53 -15.17
CA PRO A 241 -23.03 -2.53 -16.09
C PRO A 241 -22.36 -2.54 -17.48
N ALA A 242 -21.88 -1.38 -17.94
CA ALA A 242 -21.18 -1.26 -19.23
C ALA A 242 -19.74 -1.82 -19.19
N VAL A 243 -19.14 -1.92 -17.99
CA VAL A 243 -17.82 -2.55 -17.76
C VAL A 243 -17.89 -4.08 -17.87
N THR A 244 -19.06 -4.69 -17.64
CA THR A 244 -19.19 -6.09 -17.21
C THR A 244 -20.10 -6.97 -18.09
N ALA A 245 -20.97 -6.38 -18.92
CA ALA A 245 -21.92 -7.15 -19.74
C ALA A 245 -21.60 -7.12 -21.25
N ALA A 246 -21.05 -8.23 -21.75
CA ALA A 246 -20.91 -8.60 -23.18
C ALA A 246 -20.35 -7.51 -24.12
N ALA A 247 -19.07 -7.71 -24.49
CA ALA A 247 -18.21 -6.82 -25.27
C ALA A 247 -17.69 -5.64 -24.43
N PRO A 248 -16.37 -5.40 -24.42
CA PRO A 248 -15.76 -4.29 -23.69
C PRO A 248 -16.21 -3.00 -24.39
N ARG A 249 -17.34 -2.45 -23.98
CA ARG A 249 -17.88 -1.20 -24.52
C ARG A 249 -18.23 -0.30 -23.36
N LEU A 250 -17.19 0.18 -22.71
CA LEU A 250 -17.25 1.45 -22.03
C LEU A 250 -17.36 2.54 -23.09
N HIS A 251 -18.54 3.15 -23.20
CA HIS A 251 -18.66 4.45 -23.83
C HIS A 251 -18.32 5.50 -22.78
N PHE A 252 -17.08 5.96 -22.78
CA PHE A 252 -16.74 7.20 -22.10
C PHE A 252 -16.81 8.33 -23.12
N PRO A 253 -17.45 9.47 -22.78
CA PRO A 253 -17.39 10.65 -23.62
C PRO A 253 -15.92 11.01 -23.89
N GLY A 254 -15.49 10.86 -25.15
CA GLY A 254 -14.12 11.12 -25.59
C GLY A 254 -13.25 9.87 -25.82
N VAL A 255 -13.49 8.72 -25.17
CA VAL A 255 -12.67 7.49 -25.34
C VAL A 255 -13.44 6.49 -26.19
N GLY A 256 -12.90 6.11 -27.35
CA GLY A 256 -13.53 5.17 -28.27
C GLY A 256 -13.70 3.79 -27.62
N ALA A 257 -14.84 3.14 -27.88
CA ALA A 257 -15.19 1.85 -27.27
C ALA A 257 -14.17 0.72 -27.50
N GLY A 258 -13.26 0.88 -28.47
CA GLY A 258 -12.17 -0.07 -28.73
C GLY A 258 -10.89 0.17 -27.93
N GLN A 259 -10.82 1.22 -27.10
CA GLN A 259 -9.61 1.68 -26.41
C GLN A 259 -9.49 1.20 -24.95
N LEU A 260 -10.41 0.38 -24.43
CA LEU A 260 -10.42 -0.05 -23.03
C LEU A 260 -10.42 -1.55 -22.90
N ILE A 261 -9.64 -2.06 -21.94
CA ILE A 261 -9.53 -3.48 -21.61
C ILE A 261 -9.96 -3.63 -20.15
N PRO A 262 -10.92 -4.51 -19.83
CA PRO A 262 -11.27 -4.79 -18.45
C PRO A 262 -10.08 -5.44 -17.74
N GLY A 263 -9.83 -5.09 -16.48
CA GLY A 263 -8.73 -5.63 -15.70
C GLY A 263 -9.06 -6.97 -15.05
N SER A 264 -8.25 -7.41 -14.09
CA SER A 264 -8.44 -8.65 -13.34
C SER A 264 -9.33 -8.46 -12.10
N PHE A 265 -10.12 -9.48 -11.79
CA PHE A 265 -10.96 -9.59 -10.58
C PHE A 265 -10.71 -10.95 -9.91
N ASN A 266 -10.13 -10.91 -8.71
CA ASN A 266 -9.80 -12.10 -7.96
C ASN A 266 -11.05 -12.67 -7.26
N ALA A 267 -11.45 -13.88 -7.64
CA ALA A 267 -12.60 -14.60 -7.07
C ALA A 267 -12.50 -14.80 -5.55
N ASN A 268 -11.30 -14.74 -4.99
CA ASN A 268 -11.05 -14.89 -3.56
C ASN A 268 -11.28 -13.59 -2.75
N THR A 269 -11.78 -12.52 -3.37
CA THR A 269 -12.10 -11.28 -2.64
C THR A 269 -13.27 -11.46 -1.69
N ARG A 270 -13.09 -10.95 -0.46
CA ARG A 270 -14.14 -10.82 0.57
C ARG A 270 -14.77 -9.42 0.58
N SER A 271 -14.41 -8.56 -0.36
CA SER A 271 -15.05 -7.25 -0.53
C SER A 271 -16.48 -7.44 -1.02
N GLN A 272 -17.44 -7.32 -0.10
CA GLN A 272 -18.85 -7.35 -0.45
C GLN A 272 -19.21 -6.22 -1.41
N ALA A 273 -18.55 -5.06 -1.30
CA ALA A 273 -18.73 -3.96 -2.25
C ALA A 273 -18.30 -4.38 -3.67
N ALA A 274 -17.15 -5.04 -3.83
CA ALA A 274 -16.67 -5.48 -5.14
C ALA A 274 -17.58 -6.55 -5.77
N TRP A 275 -18.06 -7.51 -4.96
CA TRP A 275 -19.03 -8.50 -5.42
C TRP A 275 -20.39 -7.87 -5.75
N ASN A 276 -20.92 -7.00 -4.90
CA ASN A 276 -22.19 -6.33 -5.14
C ASN A 276 -22.17 -5.54 -6.43
N ALA A 277 -21.07 -4.82 -6.69
CA ALA A 277 -20.91 -4.09 -7.92
C ALA A 277 -21.07 -5.08 -9.08
N TYR A 278 -20.31 -6.18 -9.13
CA TYR A 278 -20.45 -7.17 -10.20
C TYR A 278 -21.87 -7.78 -10.31
N LEU A 279 -22.49 -8.09 -9.18
CA LEU A 279 -23.83 -8.67 -9.10
C LEU A 279 -24.94 -7.72 -9.57
N ASP A 280 -24.79 -6.40 -9.38
CA ASP A 280 -25.76 -5.38 -9.82
C ASP A 280 -25.94 -5.35 -11.35
N THR A 281 -25.00 -5.94 -12.09
CA THR A 281 -24.98 -6.00 -13.56
C THR A 281 -25.83 -7.16 -14.09
N LEU A 282 -26.27 -8.05 -13.19
CA LEU A 282 -26.91 -9.30 -13.54
C LEU A 282 -28.35 -9.32 -13.02
N THR A 283 -29.23 -9.94 -13.79
CA THR A 283 -30.58 -10.26 -13.32
C THR A 283 -30.50 -11.45 -12.35
N LEU A 284 -30.63 -11.17 -11.06
CA LEU A 284 -30.61 -12.17 -10.00
C LEU A 284 -32.04 -12.56 -9.61
N THR A 285 -32.24 -13.85 -9.32
CA THR A 285 -33.50 -14.41 -8.78
C THR A 285 -33.55 -14.38 -7.26
N VAL A 286 -32.45 -14.02 -6.60
CA VAL A 286 -32.33 -13.86 -5.15
C VAL A 286 -31.73 -12.51 -4.78
N SER A 287 -31.83 -12.15 -3.50
CA SER A 287 -31.21 -10.93 -3.00
C SER A 287 -29.69 -10.94 -3.20
N ARG A 288 -29.09 -9.76 -3.39
CA ARG A 288 -27.63 -9.59 -3.53
C ARG A 288 -26.85 -10.21 -2.39
N ALA A 289 -27.36 -10.07 -1.17
CA ALA A 289 -26.77 -10.64 0.03
C ALA A 289 -26.78 -12.18 0.00
N ALA A 290 -27.88 -12.79 -0.47
CA ALA A 290 -27.98 -14.23 -0.61
C ALA A 290 -27.04 -14.76 -1.72
N ALA A 291 -26.98 -14.08 -2.86
CA ALA A 291 -26.06 -14.41 -3.95
C ALA A 291 -24.59 -14.33 -3.49
N TYR A 292 -24.20 -13.24 -2.81
CA TYR A 292 -22.87 -13.10 -2.24
C TYR A 292 -22.57 -14.19 -1.19
N ALA A 293 -23.53 -14.51 -0.33
CA ALA A 293 -23.37 -15.55 0.68
C ALA A 293 -23.15 -16.94 0.07
N ALA A 294 -23.85 -17.26 -1.01
CA ALA A 294 -23.66 -18.50 -1.74
C ALA A 294 -22.29 -18.56 -2.47
N ILE A 295 -21.83 -17.43 -3.01
CA ILE A 295 -20.54 -17.35 -3.72
C ILE A 295 -19.35 -17.49 -2.75
N ARG A 296 -19.43 -16.85 -1.57
CA ARG A 296 -18.31 -16.78 -0.62
C ARG A 296 -18.16 -18.02 0.27
N ASP A 297 -19.09 -18.98 0.20
CA ASP A 297 -19.16 -20.14 1.09
C ASP A 297 -18.04 -21.15 0.77
N ALA A 298 -16.80 -20.78 1.02
CA ALA A 298 -15.65 -21.66 0.84
C ALA A 298 -14.79 -21.65 2.10
N ALA A 299 -14.48 -22.85 2.61
CA ALA A 299 -13.56 -23.04 3.73
C ALA A 299 -12.10 -22.76 3.35
N ARG A 300 -11.83 -22.51 2.06
CA ARG A 300 -10.51 -22.23 1.48
C ARG A 300 -10.64 -21.29 0.28
N PRO A 301 -9.54 -20.64 -0.15
CA PRO A 301 -9.50 -19.99 -1.46
C PRO A 301 -9.83 -20.95 -2.61
N PHE A 302 -10.46 -20.41 -3.65
CA PHE A 302 -10.58 -21.04 -4.95
C PHE A 302 -9.21 -21.20 -5.58
N ARG A 303 -8.91 -22.43 -6.04
CA ARG A 303 -7.60 -22.81 -6.57
C ARG A 303 -7.44 -22.52 -8.06
N SER A 304 -8.56 -22.39 -8.75
CA SER A 304 -8.65 -22.10 -10.18
C SER A 304 -10.00 -21.47 -10.49
N THR A 305 -10.12 -20.86 -11.66
CA THR A 305 -11.40 -20.36 -12.16
C THR A 305 -12.40 -21.51 -12.34
N ALA A 306 -11.94 -22.71 -12.68
CA ALA A 306 -12.76 -23.92 -12.76
C ALA A 306 -13.29 -24.36 -11.38
N ASP A 307 -12.48 -24.30 -10.33
CA ASP A 307 -12.90 -24.60 -8.95
C ASP A 307 -13.97 -23.61 -8.46
N PHE A 308 -13.83 -22.34 -8.81
CA PHE A 308 -14.88 -21.33 -8.58
C PHE A 308 -16.17 -21.64 -9.36
N GLN A 309 -16.05 -21.96 -10.65
CA GLN A 309 -17.21 -22.31 -11.49
C GLN A 309 -17.93 -23.55 -10.97
N ALA A 310 -17.20 -24.56 -10.51
CA ALA A 310 -17.78 -25.77 -9.91
C ALA A 310 -18.57 -25.45 -8.64
N LYS A 311 -18.04 -24.57 -7.76
CA LYS A 311 -18.76 -24.12 -6.56
C LYS A 311 -20.02 -23.32 -6.92
N LEU A 312 -19.93 -22.45 -7.92
CA LEU A 312 -21.07 -21.68 -8.41
C LEU A 312 -22.16 -22.60 -8.99
N ALA A 313 -21.78 -23.65 -9.72
CA ALA A 313 -22.70 -24.68 -10.23
C ALA A 313 -23.32 -25.51 -9.10
N ALA A 314 -22.55 -25.90 -8.09
CA ALA A 314 -23.06 -26.66 -6.93
C ALA A 314 -24.10 -25.87 -6.11
N ASN A 315 -23.97 -24.54 -6.08
CA ASN A 315 -24.89 -23.65 -5.36
C ASN A 315 -26.06 -23.14 -6.23
N SER A 316 -26.24 -23.68 -7.45
CA SER A 316 -27.29 -23.24 -8.38
C SER A 316 -28.71 -23.59 -7.91
N THR A 317 -28.88 -24.58 -7.03
CA THR A 317 -30.16 -24.98 -6.44
C THR A 317 -30.56 -24.20 -5.17
N VAL A 318 -29.72 -23.24 -4.71
CA VAL A 318 -30.02 -22.38 -3.54
C VAL A 318 -30.10 -20.89 -3.91
N GLY A 319 -30.42 -20.58 -5.17
CA GLY A 319 -30.82 -19.21 -5.55
C GLY A 319 -30.04 -18.55 -6.69
N VAL A 320 -29.12 -19.26 -7.32
CA VAL A 320 -28.39 -18.76 -8.49
C VAL A 320 -28.74 -19.63 -9.71
N THR A 321 -29.98 -19.52 -10.20
CA THR A 321 -30.44 -20.24 -11.40
C THR A 321 -29.73 -19.80 -12.69
N ASN A 322 -28.84 -18.80 -12.61
CA ASN A 322 -28.05 -18.26 -13.71
C ASN A 322 -26.53 -18.39 -13.48
N ALA A 323 -26.06 -19.45 -12.79
CA ALA A 323 -24.65 -19.74 -12.57
C ALA A 323 -23.80 -19.67 -13.87
N ALA A 324 -24.35 -20.18 -14.96
CA ALA A 324 -23.72 -20.11 -16.29
C ALA A 324 -23.56 -18.67 -16.80
N THR A 325 -24.55 -17.80 -16.58
CA THR A 325 -24.49 -16.38 -16.97
C THR A 325 -23.47 -15.61 -16.15
N ILE A 326 -23.42 -15.84 -14.83
CA ILE A 326 -22.42 -15.23 -13.94
C ILE A 326 -21.02 -15.66 -14.37
N ALA A 327 -20.80 -16.95 -14.60
CA ALA A 327 -19.51 -17.49 -15.05
C ALA A 327 -19.11 -16.93 -16.42
N ALA A 328 -20.02 -16.88 -17.39
CA ALA A 328 -19.75 -16.35 -18.73
C ALA A 328 -19.41 -14.86 -18.73
N ARG A 329 -20.03 -14.08 -17.83
CA ARG A 329 -19.78 -12.65 -17.68
C ARG A 329 -18.47 -12.36 -16.91
N LEU A 330 -18.11 -13.22 -15.95
CA LEU A 330 -16.88 -13.08 -15.15
C LEU A 330 -15.66 -13.58 -15.91
N ALA A 331 -15.83 -14.58 -16.77
CA ALA A 331 -14.73 -15.29 -17.43
C ALA A 331 -13.62 -14.39 -18.01
N PRO A 332 -13.90 -13.23 -18.65
CA PRO A 332 -12.84 -12.37 -19.20
C PRO A 332 -11.96 -11.70 -18.15
N VAL A 333 -12.46 -11.52 -16.92
CA VAL A 333 -11.79 -10.76 -15.85
C VAL A 333 -11.41 -11.64 -14.66
N LEU A 334 -11.99 -12.83 -14.54
CA LEU A 334 -11.85 -13.68 -13.38
C LEU A 334 -10.43 -14.25 -13.25
N CYS A 335 -9.82 -14.03 -12.10
CA CYS A 335 -8.58 -14.66 -11.70
C CYS A 335 -8.71 -15.27 -10.29
N VAL A 336 -7.73 -16.09 -9.90
CA VAL A 336 -7.56 -16.59 -8.52
C VAL A 336 -6.25 -16.12 -7.89
N ARG A 337 -5.47 -15.36 -8.67
CA ARG A 337 -4.16 -14.82 -8.35
C ARG A 337 -4.15 -13.36 -8.72
N GLY A 338 -3.54 -12.55 -7.87
CA GLY A 338 -3.24 -11.18 -8.16
C GLY A 338 -1.99 -10.99 -9.00
N ASP A 339 -2.05 -10.04 -9.91
CA ASP A 339 -0.91 -9.63 -10.74
C ASP A 339 -0.37 -8.26 -10.33
N THR A 340 -1.16 -7.50 -9.57
CA THR A 340 -0.80 -6.20 -9.00
C THR A 340 -0.90 -6.26 -7.48
N PHE A 341 0.12 -5.77 -6.81
CA PHE A 341 0.21 -5.77 -5.36
C PHE A 341 0.64 -4.39 -4.84
N LEU A 342 0.07 -4.02 -3.70
CA LEU A 342 0.49 -2.88 -2.92
C LEU A 342 1.48 -3.35 -1.85
N VAL A 343 2.69 -2.81 -1.87
CA VAL A 343 3.67 -3.05 -0.81
C VAL A 343 3.76 -1.80 0.05
N ARG A 344 3.45 -1.94 1.34
CA ARG A 344 3.77 -0.92 2.34
C ARG A 344 4.94 -1.38 3.18
N ALA A 345 5.90 -0.49 3.38
CA ALA A 345 7.12 -0.77 4.10
C ALA A 345 7.42 0.34 5.10
N TYR A 346 7.97 -0.06 6.23
CA TYR A 346 8.42 0.77 7.33
C TYR A 346 9.90 0.55 7.58
N GLY A 347 10.59 1.61 7.96
CA GLY A 347 11.94 1.55 8.51
C GLY A 347 12.13 2.59 9.60
N ASP A 348 12.83 2.20 10.66
CA ASP A 348 13.29 3.13 11.69
C ASP A 348 14.82 3.12 11.80
N ALA A 349 15.36 4.22 12.33
CA ALA A 349 16.74 4.33 12.76
C ALA A 349 16.75 4.40 14.29
N VAL A 350 17.59 3.58 14.92
CA VAL A 350 17.73 3.56 16.38
C VAL A 350 18.90 4.43 16.79
N ASN A 351 18.70 5.23 17.84
CA ASN A 351 19.78 5.97 18.46
C ASN A 351 20.65 5.02 19.29
N LEU A 352 21.87 4.76 18.83
CA LEU A 352 22.81 3.85 19.49
C LEU A 352 23.32 4.35 20.85
N ALA A 353 23.10 5.62 21.20
CA ALA A 353 23.43 6.13 22.54
C ALA A 353 22.32 5.86 23.57
N ARG A 354 21.17 5.31 23.17
CA ARG A 354 19.95 5.17 23.99
C ARG A 354 19.51 3.71 24.12
N GLN A 355 18.59 3.46 25.06
CA GLN A 355 18.03 2.13 25.32
C GLN A 355 16.53 2.06 24.97
N PRO A 356 16.01 0.85 24.67
CA PRO A 356 14.58 0.66 24.48
C PRO A 356 13.79 1.20 25.69
N GLY A 357 12.83 2.09 25.43
CA GLY A 357 12.05 2.77 26.46
C GLY A 357 12.36 4.26 26.61
N ASP A 358 13.51 4.73 26.11
CA ASP A 358 13.79 6.16 26.00
C ASP A 358 12.88 6.82 24.94
N ALA A 359 12.40 8.03 25.20
CA ALA A 359 11.51 8.77 24.29
C ALA A 359 12.11 8.98 22.89
N ASP A 360 13.43 9.19 22.81
CA ASP A 360 14.19 9.40 21.56
C ASP A 360 14.97 8.15 21.14
N TYR A 361 14.57 6.97 21.62
CA TYR A 361 15.20 5.71 21.24
C TYR A 361 15.11 5.45 19.72
N ILE A 362 13.96 5.78 19.15
CA ILE A 362 13.77 5.83 17.70
C ILE A 362 14.14 7.24 17.24
N ALA A 363 15.29 7.37 16.58
CA ALA A 363 15.80 8.66 16.11
C ALA A 363 15.00 9.21 14.93
N ALA A 364 14.55 8.32 14.04
CA ALA A 364 13.71 8.66 12.91
C ALA A 364 12.91 7.44 12.44
N SER A 365 11.79 7.69 11.77
CA SER A 365 11.02 6.65 11.08
C SER A 365 10.59 7.12 9.69
N ALA A 366 10.44 6.18 8.77
CA ALA A 366 10.01 6.42 7.42
C ALA A 366 9.08 5.29 6.94
N TYR A 367 8.09 5.69 6.14
CA TYR A 367 7.11 4.79 5.55
C TYR A 367 7.09 5.01 4.05
N CYS A 368 6.99 3.94 3.28
CA CYS A 368 6.84 4.02 1.84
C CYS A 368 5.80 3.03 1.33
N GLU A 369 5.27 3.36 0.16
CA GLU A 369 4.28 2.57 -0.54
C GLU A 369 4.73 2.40 -1.98
N ALA A 370 4.60 1.18 -2.50
CA ALA A 370 4.90 0.86 -3.87
C ALA A 370 3.81 -0.01 -4.50
N LEU A 371 3.46 0.26 -5.75
CA LEU A 371 2.69 -0.70 -6.55
C LEU A 371 3.65 -1.55 -7.37
N VAL A 372 3.44 -2.85 -7.28
CA VAL A 372 4.31 -3.86 -7.88
C VAL A 372 3.45 -4.71 -8.80
N GLN A 373 3.82 -4.80 -10.07
CA GLN A 373 3.05 -5.49 -11.09
C GLN A 373 3.86 -6.62 -11.72
N ARG A 374 3.24 -7.79 -11.93
CA ARG A 374 3.83 -8.88 -12.69
C ARG A 374 3.78 -8.56 -14.17
N THR A 375 4.91 -8.75 -14.85
CA THR A 375 5.04 -8.55 -16.30
C THR A 375 5.06 -9.90 -17.01
N ALA A 376 4.94 -9.91 -18.34
CA ALA A 376 5.16 -11.11 -19.13
C ALA A 376 6.64 -11.50 -19.27
N ALA A 377 7.58 -10.69 -18.74
CA ALA A 377 9.00 -10.96 -18.85
C ALA A 377 9.40 -12.13 -17.93
N PRO A 378 10.13 -13.15 -18.43
CA PRO A 378 10.56 -14.27 -17.61
C PRO A 378 11.62 -13.83 -16.58
N ALA A 379 11.59 -14.48 -15.42
CA ALA A 379 12.51 -14.33 -14.28
C ALA A 379 13.15 -15.69 -13.92
N GLY A 380 13.48 -16.48 -14.94
CA GLY A 380 14.10 -17.80 -14.79
C GLY A 380 13.25 -18.75 -13.94
N ALA A 381 13.87 -19.39 -12.93
CA ALA A 381 13.20 -20.35 -12.04
C ALA A 381 12.09 -19.73 -11.16
N PHE A 382 12.01 -18.40 -11.08
CA PHE A 382 11.00 -17.70 -10.29
C PHE A 382 9.77 -17.27 -11.11
N GLY A 383 9.59 -17.82 -12.31
CA GLY A 383 8.43 -17.55 -13.17
C GLY A 383 8.53 -16.19 -13.85
N TYR A 384 7.57 -15.29 -13.62
CA TYR A 384 7.51 -13.99 -14.27
C TYR A 384 7.98 -12.85 -13.37
N ARG A 385 8.59 -11.83 -13.98
CA ARG A 385 9.22 -10.70 -13.30
C ARG A 385 8.19 -9.72 -12.76
N TYR A 386 8.37 -9.32 -11.51
CA TYR A 386 7.71 -8.17 -10.92
C TYR A 386 8.51 -6.86 -11.13
N VAL A 387 7.79 -5.79 -11.43
CA VAL A 387 8.36 -4.44 -11.59
C VAL A 387 7.61 -3.46 -10.71
N VAL A 388 8.34 -2.50 -10.14
CA VAL A 388 7.74 -1.38 -9.41
C VAL A 388 7.19 -0.39 -10.43
N VAL A 389 5.87 -0.19 -10.41
CA VAL A 389 5.17 0.75 -11.31
C VAL A 389 5.03 2.11 -10.65
N TYR A 390 4.87 2.12 -9.32
CA TYR A 390 4.66 3.33 -8.55
C TYR A 390 5.41 3.25 -7.22
N PHE A 391 5.91 4.39 -6.75
CA PHE A 391 6.55 4.54 -5.45
C PHE A 391 6.28 5.93 -4.87
N ARG A 392 5.95 5.99 -3.58
CA ARG A 392 5.95 7.23 -2.81
C ARG A 392 6.39 7.02 -1.36
N TRP A 393 6.84 8.11 -0.74
CA TRP A 393 6.95 8.21 0.71
C TRP A 393 5.59 8.56 1.30
N LEU A 394 5.25 7.96 2.43
CA LEU A 394 4.02 8.20 3.16
C LEU A 394 4.25 9.21 4.28
N ALA A 395 3.29 10.11 4.48
CA ALA A 395 3.24 11.00 5.63
C ALA A 395 2.51 10.31 6.80
N ALA A 396 2.62 10.90 8.00
CA ALA A 396 1.93 10.37 9.17
C ALA A 396 0.41 10.27 8.99
N GLU A 397 -0.16 11.07 8.09
CA GLU A 397 -1.59 11.08 7.75
C GLU A 397 -2.05 9.90 6.89
N ASP A 398 -1.14 9.24 6.18
CA ASP A 398 -1.42 8.09 5.31
C ASP A 398 -1.41 6.73 6.07
N ILE A 399 -1.07 6.78 7.36
CA ILE A 399 -0.98 5.64 8.30
C ILE A 399 -2.19 5.67 9.22
#